data_AF-A0A6N4V0T3-F1
#
_entry.id   AF-A0A6N4V0T3-F1
#
_cell.length_a   1.000
_cell.length_b   1.000
_cell.length_c   1.000
_cell.angle_alpha   90.00
_cell.angle_beta   90.00
_cell.angle_gamma   90.00
#
_symmetry.space_group_name_H-M   'P 1'
#
loop_
_entity.id
_entity.type
_entity.pdbx_description
1 polymer ?
#
loop_
_entity_poly.entity_id
_entity_poly.type
_entity_poly.pdbx_seq_one_letter_code
_entity_poly.pdbx_strand_id
1 'polypeptide(L)' 'MRIAAKEVEPKIVVMADTARPVRMRTGALTYMFTEAEAIELADKLVDAVDEIRTTNRKAAP' A
#
# COMPACT_ATOMS: atom_id res chain seq x y z
N MET A 1 3.39 -17.63 17.82
CA MET A 1 4.12 -17.34 16.56
C MET A 1 3.83 -15.88 16.19
N ARG A 2 4.84 -14.99 16.18
CA ARG A 2 4.66 -13.58 15.81
C ARG A 2 5.02 -13.43 14.33
N ILE A 3 4.04 -13.34 13.47
CA ILE A 3 4.27 -12.96 12.07
C ILE A 3 4.50 -11.45 12.07
N ALA A 4 5.73 -11.01 11.85
CA ALA A 4 6.00 -9.60 11.60
C ALA A 4 5.66 -9.30 10.13
N ALA A 5 4.84 -8.28 9.88
CA ALA A 5 4.42 -7.89 8.52
C ALA A 5 5.60 -7.60 7.56
N LYS A 6 6.81 -7.40 8.10
CA LYS A 6 8.07 -7.23 7.34
C LYS A 6 8.43 -8.41 6.43
N GLU A 7 7.92 -9.61 6.70
CA GLU A 7 8.31 -10.85 5.99
C GLU A 7 7.31 -11.23 4.88
N VAL A 8 6.30 -10.39 4.64
CA VAL A 8 5.21 -10.71 3.74
C VAL A 8 5.12 -9.65 2.64
N GLU A 9 5.52 -10.03 1.44
CA GLU A 9 5.47 -9.16 0.26
C GLU A 9 4.01 -8.94 -0.20
N PRO A 10 3.54 -7.67 -0.28
CA PRO A 10 2.23 -7.37 -0.83
C PRO A 10 2.18 -7.69 -2.33
N LYS A 11 1.17 -8.43 -2.77
CA LYS A 11 0.94 -8.74 -4.19
C LYS A 11 -0.33 -8.07 -4.68
N ILE A 12 -0.25 -7.40 -5.83
CA ILE A 12 -1.40 -6.77 -6.49
C ILE A 12 -1.92 -7.68 -7.60
N VAL A 13 -3.22 -7.90 -7.64
CA VAL A 13 -3.92 -8.69 -8.67
C VAL A 13 -5.07 -7.86 -9.22
N VAL A 14 -5.21 -7.85 -10.55
CA VAL A 14 -6.30 -7.16 -11.26
C VAL A 14 -7.37 -8.16 -11.66
N MET A 15 -8.63 -7.84 -11.35
CA MET A 15 -9.83 -8.63 -11.65
C MET A 15 -10.88 -7.71 -12.28
N ALA A 16 -10.65 -7.33 -13.53
CA ALA A 16 -11.39 -6.26 -14.23
C ALA A 16 -12.91 -6.47 -14.27
N ASP A 17 -13.38 -7.72 -14.31
CA ASP A 17 -14.81 -8.04 -14.41
C ASP A 17 -15.55 -8.03 -13.06
N THR A 18 -15.00 -7.36 -12.05
CA THR A 18 -15.57 -7.31 -10.70
C THR A 18 -15.79 -5.88 -10.23
N ALA A 19 -16.77 -5.67 -9.36
CA ALA A 19 -17.07 -4.35 -8.78
C ALA A 19 -15.89 -3.73 -7.99
N ARG A 20 -14.90 -4.55 -7.60
CA ARG A 20 -13.68 -4.13 -6.89
C ARG A 20 -12.46 -4.75 -7.59
N PRO A 21 -12.00 -4.13 -8.70
CA PRO A 21 -11.09 -4.77 -9.63
C PRO A 21 -9.64 -4.87 -9.13
N VAL A 22 -9.25 -4.13 -8.09
CA VAL A 22 -7.87 -4.16 -7.57
C VAL A 22 -7.82 -4.97 -6.27
N ARG A 23 -6.98 -6.00 -6.21
CA ARG A 23 -6.81 -6.82 -4.99
C ARG A 23 -5.38 -6.75 -4.49
N MET A 24 -5.21 -6.39 -3.22
CA MET A 24 -3.92 -6.45 -2.53
C MET A 24 -3.89 -7.63 -1.57
N ARG A 25 -2.93 -8.53 -1.73
CA ARG A 25 -2.74 -9.71 -0.89
C ARG A 25 -1.47 -9.56 -0.08
N THR A 26 -1.59 -9.64 1.24
CA THR A 26 -0.45 -9.62 2.16
C THR A 26 -0.61 -10.79 3.11
N GLY A 27 -0.05 -11.94 2.71
CA GLY A 27 -0.09 -13.18 3.48
C GLY A 27 -1.50 -13.76 3.47
N ALA A 28 -2.10 -13.90 4.66
CA ALA A 28 -3.49 -14.36 4.81
C ALA A 28 -4.53 -13.24 4.61
N LEU A 29 -4.11 -11.97 4.55
CA LEU A 29 -5.00 -10.84 4.36
C LEU A 29 -5.17 -10.52 2.87
N THR A 30 -6.42 -10.26 2.47
CA THR A 30 -6.75 -9.80 1.12
C THR A 30 -7.67 -8.60 1.22
N TYR A 31 -7.25 -7.49 0.62
CA TYR A 31 -8.03 -6.28 0.46
C TYR A 31 -8.52 -6.18 -0.98
N MET A 32 -9.73 -5.71 -1.18
CA MET A 32 -10.34 -5.50 -2.50
C MET A 32 -10.78 -4.05 -2.60
N PHE A 33 -10.36 -3.36 -3.64
CA PHE A 33 -10.58 -1.93 -3.83
C PHE A 33 -11.34 -1.67 -5.13
N THR A 34 -12.12 -0.59 -5.13
CA THR A 34 -12.47 0.10 -6.37
C THR A 34 -11.22 0.76 -6.96
N GLU A 35 -11.29 1.21 -8.22
CA GLU A 35 -10.19 1.97 -8.82
C GLU A 35 -9.87 3.25 -8.03
N ALA A 36 -10.90 3.99 -7.62
CA ALA A 36 -10.75 5.23 -6.85
C ALA A 36 -10.07 4.99 -5.49
N GLU A 37 -10.48 3.96 -4.75
CA GLU A 37 -9.88 3.61 -3.46
C GLU A 37 -8.41 3.16 -3.61
N ALA A 38 -8.08 2.46 -4.70
CA ALA A 38 -6.72 2.04 -4.99
C ALA A 38 -5.80 3.24 -5.29
N ILE A 39 -6.29 4.23 -6.05
CA ILE A 39 -5.59 5.48 -6.31
C ILE A 39 -5.37 6.26 -5.01
N GLU A 40 -6.42 6.42 -4.21
CA GLU A 40 -6.34 7.13 -2.93
C GLU A 40 -5.31 6.49 -1.99
N LEU A 41 -5.24 5.16 -1.96
CA LEU A 41 -4.21 4.45 -1.20
C LEU A 41 -2.80 4.71 -1.75
N ALA A 42 -2.63 4.76 -3.07
CA ALA A 42 -1.34 5.08 -3.69
C ALA A 42 -0.89 6.50 -3.35
N ASP A 43 -1.79 7.48 -3.39
CA ASP A 43 -1.50 8.87 -3.02
C ASP A 43 -1.04 8.97 -1.56
N LYS A 44 -1.77 8.31 -0.64
CA LYS A 44 -1.38 8.25 0.78
C LYS A 44 0.02 7.64 0.99
N LEU A 45 0.41 6.66 0.18
CA LEU A 45 1.76 6.08 0.25
C LEU A 45 2.82 7.06 -0.27
N VAL A 46 2.52 7.80 -1.34
CA VAL A 46 3.42 8.84 -1.86
C VAL A 46 3.63 9.94 -0.81
N ASP A 47 2.53 10.45 -0.23
CA ASP A 47 2.57 11.48 0.81
C ASP A 47 3.43 11.05 2.01
N ALA A 48 3.25 9.82 2.49
CA ALA A 48 4.05 9.27 3.59
C ALA A 48 5.55 9.21 3.27
N VAL A 49 5.91 8.86 2.02
CA VAL A 49 7.32 8.84 1.59
C VAL A 49 7.89 10.26 1.53
N ASP A 50 7.12 11.23 1.05
CA ASP A 50 7.56 12.62 0.97
C ASP A 50 7.70 13.28 2.35
N GLU A 51 6.85 12.91 3.31
CA GLU A 51 6.99 13.30 4.72
C GLU A 51 8.31 12.78 5.32
N ILE A 52 8.65 11.50 5.08
CA ILE A 52 9.91 10.89 5.53
C ILE A 52 11.12 11.64 4.94
N ARG A 53 11.10 11.92 3.64
CA ARG A 53 12.19 12.64 2.95
C ARG A 53 12.37 14.05 3.47
N THR A 54 11.27 14.77 3.70
CA THR A 54 11.28 16.14 4.22
C THR A 54 11.84 16.17 5.64
N THR A 55 11.41 15.23 6.48
CA THR A 55 11.94 15.05 7.85
C THR A 55 13.44 14.80 7.84
N ASN A 56 13.92 13.89 6.99
CA ASN A 56 15.34 13.57 6.89
C ASN A 56 16.19 14.76 6.39
N ARG A 57 15.67 15.57 5.46
CA ARG A 57 16.38 16.79 4.98
C ARG A 57 16.53 17.83 6.10
N LYS A 58 15.49 18.02 6.92
CA LYS A 58 15.52 18.95 8.05
C LYS A 58 16.46 18.50 9.17
N ALA A 59 16.73 17.20 9.27
CA ALA A 59 17.64 16.61 10.25
C ALA A 59 19.12 16.59 9.81
N ALA A 60 19.43 16.96 8.56
CA ALA A 60 20.81 17.13 8.10
C ALA A 60 21.36 18.50 8.56
N PRO A 61 22.54 18.55 9.22
CA PRO A 61 23.15 19.78 9.73
C PRO A 61 23.65 20.72 8.63
#